data_AF-A0AAU1Q742-F1
#
_entry.id   AF-A0AAU1Q742-F1
#
_cell.length_a   1.000
_cell.length_b   1.000
_cell.length_c   1.000
_cell.angle_alpha   90.00
_cell.angle_beta   90.00
_cell.angle_gamma   90.00
#
_symmetry.space_group_name_H-M   'P 1'
#
loop_
_entity.id
_entity.type
_entity.pdbx_description
1 polymer ?
#
loop_
_entity_poly.entity_id
_entity_poly.type
_entity_poly.pdbx_seq_one_letter_code
_entity_poly.pdbx_strand_id
1 'polypeptide(L)'
;MVRRIATMALSAAAALPLFVMGPAARAAEQAPPPQLLSCSTSTDGWTGRADCTNNSSQVVAFRAVVVCGFWPDAYGAWVTLNPGGAGWSSATCGGGTGVGSVSWEEG
;
A
#
# COMPACT_ATOMS: atom_id res chain seq x y z
N MET A 1 19.07 2.22 76.08
CA MET A 1 20.43 1.74 75.74
C MET A 1 20.58 1.80 74.22
N VAL A 2 21.71 2.29 73.76
CA VAL A 2 22.01 2.78 72.40
C VAL A 2 22.18 1.64 71.37
N ARG A 3 22.19 2.01 70.07
CA ARG A 3 23.00 1.45 68.93
C ARG A 3 22.25 0.44 68.03
N ARG A 4 22.30 0.42 66.69
CA ARG A 4 22.88 1.22 65.56
C ARG A 4 22.27 0.61 64.26
N ILE A 5 21.78 1.42 63.33
CA ILE A 5 22.38 1.78 62.00
C ILE A 5 22.39 0.67 60.93
N ALA A 6 21.81 1.06 59.77
CA ALA A 6 22.06 0.66 58.38
C ALA A 6 21.68 -0.78 57.97
N THR A 7 21.25 -1.06 56.74
CA THR A 7 21.70 -0.54 55.44
C THR A 7 20.61 -0.77 54.39
N MET A 8 20.37 0.21 53.52
CA MET A 8 19.80 -0.02 52.18
C MET A 8 20.70 -1.00 51.42
N ALA A 9 20.11 -2.01 50.78
CA ALA A 9 20.72 -2.71 49.67
C ALA A 9 19.67 -2.93 48.57
N LEU A 10 19.75 -2.06 47.57
CA LEU A 10 19.10 -2.19 46.27
C LEU A 10 19.78 -3.36 45.54
N SER A 11 19.01 -4.33 45.04
CA SER A 11 19.52 -5.31 44.07
C SER A 11 18.42 -5.62 43.08
N ALA A 12 18.50 -4.92 41.95
CA ALA A 12 17.71 -5.17 40.76
C ALA A 12 18.14 -6.51 40.15
N ALA A 13 17.22 -7.48 40.12
CA ALA A 13 17.35 -8.65 39.26
C ALA A 13 16.55 -8.36 37.98
N ALA A 14 17.27 -8.06 36.91
CA ALA A 14 16.72 -7.84 35.58
C ALA A 14 16.01 -9.10 35.09
N ALA A 15 14.70 -9.01 34.89
CA ALA A 15 13.94 -10.02 34.17
C ALA A 15 14.31 -9.94 32.68
N LEU A 16 15.00 -10.95 32.16
CA LEU A 16 15.24 -11.13 30.73
C LEU A 16 13.91 -11.46 30.05
N PRO A 17 13.39 -10.64 29.11
CA PRO A 17 12.27 -11.06 28.30
C PRO A 17 12.75 -12.12 27.31
N LEU A 18 12.26 -13.35 27.48
CA LEU A 18 12.34 -14.38 26.44
C LEU A 18 11.49 -13.91 25.25
N PHE A 19 12.15 -13.36 24.22
CA PHE A 19 11.51 -13.11 22.94
C PHE A 19 11.20 -14.45 22.28
N VAL A 20 9.97 -14.93 22.46
CA VAL A 20 9.42 -16.02 21.66
C VAL A 20 9.16 -15.45 20.26
N MET A 21 10.06 -15.74 19.32
CA MET A 21 9.81 -15.54 17.90
C MET A 21 8.66 -16.47 17.48
N GLY A 22 7.45 -15.91 17.41
CA GLY A 22 6.30 -16.57 16.80
C GLY A 22 6.54 -16.83 15.31
N PRO A 23 5.83 -17.80 14.71
CA PRO A 23 6.00 -18.13 13.30
C PRO A 23 5.67 -16.91 12.43
N ALA A 24 6.59 -16.56 11.53
CA ALA A 24 6.35 -15.54 10.52
C ALA A 24 5.14 -15.95 9.68
N ALA A 25 4.01 -15.26 9.87
CA ALA A 25 2.88 -15.38 8.98
C ALA A 25 3.35 -14.95 7.60
N ARG A 26 3.52 -15.91 6.69
CA ARG A 26 3.68 -15.59 5.28
C ARG A 26 2.33 -15.09 4.82
N ALA A 27 2.22 -13.80 4.55
CA ALA A 27 1.09 -13.26 3.81
C ALA A 27 0.99 -14.08 2.53
N ALA A 28 -0.12 -14.80 2.36
CA ALA A 28 -0.40 -15.46 1.10
C ALA A 28 -0.45 -14.38 0.03
N GLU A 29 0.42 -14.47 -0.97
CA GLU A 29 0.34 -13.65 -2.17
C GLU A 29 -0.96 -14.06 -2.88
N GLN A 30 -2.02 -13.29 -2.63
CA GLN A 30 -3.30 -13.47 -3.31
C GLN A 30 -3.02 -13.24 -4.79
N ALA A 31 -3.18 -14.28 -5.62
CA ALA A 31 -3.09 -14.12 -7.07
C ALA A 31 -4.06 -12.99 -7.48
N PRO A 32 -3.62 -12.02 -8.31
CA PRO A 32 -4.51 -10.97 -8.77
C PRO A 32 -5.76 -11.62 -9.36
N PRO A 33 -6.98 -11.13 -9.05
CA PRO A 33 -8.16 -11.60 -9.73
C PRO A 33 -7.95 -11.49 -11.26
N PRO A 34 -8.56 -12.36 -12.07
CA PRO A 34 -8.45 -12.27 -13.51
C PRO A 34 -8.89 -10.88 -13.95
N GLN A 35 -7.91 -10.07 -14.39
CA GLN A 35 -8.15 -8.67 -14.74
C GLN A 35 -9.10 -8.64 -15.93
N LEU A 36 -10.30 -8.08 -15.74
CA LEU A 36 -11.29 -7.96 -16.82
C LEU A 36 -10.84 -6.92 -17.85
N LEU A 37 -9.93 -6.04 -17.43
CA LEU A 37 -9.34 -5.00 -18.25
C LEU A 37 -7.94 -5.39 -18.74
N SER A 38 -7.61 -4.96 -19.94
CA SER A 38 -6.24 -4.90 -20.41
C SER A 38 -5.78 -3.45 -20.34
N CYS A 39 -4.80 -3.18 -19.47
CA CYS A 39 -4.33 -1.83 -19.22
C CYS A 39 -2.85 -1.65 -19.51
N SER A 40 -2.49 -0.45 -19.92
CA SER A 40 -1.12 0.06 -19.93
C SER A 40 -1.01 1.24 -18.97
N THR A 41 0.19 1.46 -18.45
CA THR A 41 0.45 2.55 -17.50
C THR A 41 1.56 3.44 -18.02
N SER A 42 1.41 4.75 -17.83
CA SER A 42 2.40 5.75 -18.21
C SER A 42 2.57 6.80 -17.11
N THR A 43 3.72 7.47 -17.11
CA THR A 43 3.99 8.59 -16.19
C THR A 43 4.94 9.60 -16.82
N ASP A 44 4.76 10.87 -16.45
CA ASP A 44 5.68 11.98 -16.75
C ASP A 44 6.58 12.35 -15.55
N GLY A 45 6.58 11.51 -14.50
CA GLY A 45 7.34 11.70 -13.27
C GLY A 45 6.54 12.30 -12.11
N TRP A 46 5.41 12.96 -12.37
CA TRP A 46 4.53 13.53 -11.33
C TRP A 46 3.08 13.07 -11.44
N THR A 47 2.63 12.78 -12.66
CA THR A 47 1.31 12.24 -12.96
C THR A 47 1.45 10.81 -13.43
N GLY A 48 0.64 9.92 -12.86
CA GLY A 48 0.47 8.56 -13.35
C GLY A 48 -0.86 8.43 -14.07
N ARG A 49 -0.87 7.72 -15.21
CA ARG A 49 -2.07 7.39 -15.98
C ARG A 49 -2.15 5.89 -16.21
N ALA A 50 -3.35 5.34 -16.04
CA ALA A 50 -3.71 4.01 -16.48
C ALA A 50 -4.71 4.12 -17.64
N ASP A 51 -4.35 3.54 -18.78
CA ASP A 51 -5.16 3.47 -19.98
C ASP A 51 -5.67 2.02 -20.10
N CYS A 52 -6.98 1.81 -20.04
CA CYS A 52 -7.59 0.49 -19.93
C CYS A 52 -8.63 0.26 -21.02
N THR A 53 -8.68 -0.99 -21.51
CA THR A 53 -9.72 -1.49 -22.40
C THR A 53 -10.45 -2.64 -21.73
N ASN A 54 -11.78 -2.56 -21.72
CA ASN A 54 -12.66 -3.62 -21.24
C ASN A 54 -12.89 -4.66 -22.33
N ASN A 55 -12.16 -5.77 -22.23
CA ASN A 55 -12.28 -6.91 -23.14
C ASN A 55 -13.32 -7.95 -22.66
N SER A 56 -13.98 -7.68 -21.53
CA SER A 56 -15.02 -8.55 -20.98
C SER A 56 -16.40 -8.25 -21.56
N SER A 57 -17.37 -9.11 -21.25
CA SER A 57 -18.78 -8.91 -21.57
C SER A 57 -19.57 -8.15 -20.48
N GLN A 58 -18.88 -7.67 -19.43
CA GLN A 58 -19.50 -6.99 -18.30
C GLN A 58 -19.13 -5.50 -18.30
N VAL A 59 -19.93 -4.67 -17.62
CA VAL A 59 -19.55 -3.29 -17.32
C VAL A 59 -18.58 -3.33 -16.13
N VAL A 60 -17.43 -2.65 -16.27
CA VAL A 60 -16.35 -2.66 -15.26
C VAL A 60 -15.96 -1.23 -14.95
N ALA A 61 -15.73 -0.89 -13.68
CA ALA A 61 -15.12 0.37 -13.30
C ALA A 61 -13.64 0.18 -12.95
N PHE A 62 -12.82 1.19 -13.22
CA PHE A 62 -11.43 1.21 -12.77
C PHE A 62 -10.98 2.60 -12.38
N ARG A 63 -9.89 2.68 -11.60
CA ARG A 63 -9.15 3.93 -11.37
C ARG A 63 -7.66 3.69 -11.32
N ALA A 64 -6.88 4.72 -11.65
CA ALA A 64 -5.44 4.70 -11.47
C ALA A 64 -5.09 4.81 -9.98
N VAL A 65 -4.10 4.03 -9.56
CA VAL A 65 -3.46 4.10 -8.24
C VAL A 65 -2.00 4.48 -8.48
N VAL A 66 -1.63 5.66 -8.01
CA VAL A 66 -0.32 6.27 -8.23
C VAL A 66 0.41 6.36 -6.91
N VAL A 67 1.50 5.60 -6.79
CA VAL A 67 2.34 5.63 -5.59
C VAL A 67 3.25 6.85 -5.65
N CYS A 68 3.21 7.70 -4.61
CA CYS A 68 3.87 9.01 -4.63
C CYS A 68 5.16 9.07 -3.80
N GLY A 69 5.90 7.96 -3.78
CA GLY A 69 7.19 7.85 -3.09
C GLY A 69 7.05 8.10 -1.59
N PHE A 70 7.63 9.21 -1.09
CA PHE A 70 7.51 9.64 0.31
C PHE A 70 6.24 10.44 0.64
N TRP A 71 5.35 10.65 -0.33
CA TRP A 71 4.09 11.37 -0.18
C TRP A 71 2.90 10.41 -0.20
N PRO A 72 1.75 10.75 0.42
CA PRO A 72 0.53 9.96 0.27
C PRO A 72 0.20 9.66 -1.19
N ASP A 73 -0.18 8.40 -1.43
CA ASP A 73 -0.56 7.92 -2.76
C ASP A 73 -1.75 8.69 -3.31
N ALA A 74 -1.74 8.91 -4.63
CA ALA A 74 -2.77 9.62 -5.34
C ALA A 74 -3.67 8.63 -6.09
N TYR A 75 -4.98 8.87 -6.02
CA TYR A 75 -5.99 8.04 -6.64
C TYR A 75 -6.72 8.82 -7.73
N GLY A 76 -6.86 8.20 -8.89
CA GLY A 76 -7.60 8.77 -10.00
C GLY A 76 -9.12 8.69 -9.78
N ALA A 77 -9.86 9.36 -10.65
CA ALA A 77 -11.31 9.19 -10.71
C ALA A 77 -11.66 7.77 -11.16
N TRP A 78 -12.77 7.24 -10.63
CA TRP A 78 -13.38 6.02 -11.16
C TRP A 78 -13.94 6.27 -12.56
N VAL A 79 -13.62 5.36 -13.47
CA VAL A 79 -14.05 5.37 -14.87
C VAL A 79 -14.77 4.07 -15.15
N THR A 80 -16.02 4.17 -15.59
CA THR A 80 -16.82 3.00 -15.97
C THR A 80 -16.71 2.75 -17.46
N LEU A 81 -16.37 1.52 -17.84
CA LEU A 81 -16.25 1.07 -19.21
C LEU A 81 -17.31 0.02 -19.53
N ASN A 82 -18.08 0.26 -20.59
CA ASN A 82 -18.94 -0.76 -21.19
C ASN A 82 -18.09 -1.85 -21.87
N PRO A 83 -18.67 -3.05 -22.16
CA PRO A 83 -18.00 -4.09 -22.94
C PRO A 83 -17.40 -3.54 -24.25
N GLY A 84 -16.13 -3.83 -24.51
CA GLY A 84 -15.37 -3.32 -25.66
C GLY A 84 -14.94 -1.85 -25.55
N GLY A 85 -15.31 -1.15 -24.48
CA GLY A 85 -14.97 0.25 -24.24
C GLY A 85 -13.53 0.44 -23.78
N ALA A 86 -12.96 1.60 -24.08
CA ALA A 86 -11.65 2.03 -23.60
C ALA A 86 -11.73 3.40 -22.95
N GLY A 87 -10.85 3.66 -21.98
CA GLY A 87 -10.76 4.94 -21.29
C GLY A 87 -9.50 5.03 -20.45
N TRP A 88 -9.34 6.14 -19.74
CA TRP A 88 -8.15 6.40 -18.94
C TRP A 88 -8.50 7.06 -17.61
N SER A 89 -7.74 6.71 -16.57
CA SER A 89 -7.78 7.34 -15.26
C SER A 89 -6.38 7.82 -14.92
N SER A 90 -6.25 8.96 -14.24
CA SER A 90 -4.95 9.50 -13.83
C SER A 90 -5.01 10.17 -12.48
N ALA A 91 -3.86 10.23 -11.81
CA ALA A 91 -3.68 11.00 -10.59
C ALA A 91 -2.30 11.67 -10.58
N THR A 92 -2.21 12.83 -9.94
CA THR A 92 -0.97 13.60 -9.81
C THR A 92 -0.51 13.60 -8.37
N CYS A 93 0.76 13.29 -8.14
CA CYS A 93 1.39 13.39 -6.84
C CYS A 93 1.51 14.86 -6.43
N GLY A 94 1.01 15.19 -5.23
CA GLY A 94 1.08 16.55 -4.70
C GLY A 94 2.45 16.93 -4.12
N GLY A 95 3.37 15.98 -3.99
CA GLY A 95 4.69 16.19 -3.40
C GLY A 95 5.53 14.90 -3.36
N GLY A 96 6.58 14.89 -2.54
CA GLY A 96 7.50 13.76 -2.40
C GLY A 96 8.56 13.71 -3.50
N THR A 97 8.92 12.50 -3.91
CA THR A 97 9.95 12.24 -4.93
C THR A 97 9.36 12.08 -6.34
N GLY A 98 8.06 12.34 -6.52
CA GLY A 98 7.32 12.05 -7.74
C GLY A 98 6.71 10.65 -7.74
N VAL A 99 6.30 10.19 -8.93
CA VAL A 99 5.66 8.89 -9.14
C VAL A 99 6.68 7.77 -8.95
N GLY A 100 6.43 6.90 -7.97
CA GLY A 100 7.19 5.67 -7.74
C GLY A 100 6.67 4.50 -8.59
N SER A 101 5.34 4.38 -8.73
CA SER A 101 4.71 3.40 -9.60
C SER A 101 3.29 3.80 -9.98
N VAL A 102 2.81 3.29 -11.11
CA VAL A 102 1.42 3.45 -11.56
C VAL A 102 0.82 2.07 -11.70
N SER A 103 -0.37 1.90 -11.16
CA SER A 103 -1.18 0.68 -11.27
C SER A 103 -2.66 1.06 -11.40
N TRP A 104 -3.53 0.07 -11.46
CA TRP A 104 -4.99 0.29 -11.45
C TRP A 104 -5.66 -0.71 -10.53
N GLU A 105 -6.85 -0.34 -10.07
CA GLU A 105 -7.77 -1.23 -9.39
C GLU A 105 -9.12 -1.24 -10.10
N GLU A 106 -9.76 -2.40 -10.09
CA GLU A 106 -11.07 -2.66 -10.69
C GLU A 106 -12.16 -2.66 -9.59
N GLY A 107 -13.38 -2.22 -9.93
CA GLY A 107 -14.50 -2.08 -8.98
C GLY A 107 -15.86 -2.16 -9.64
#